data_AF-A0A936KHL9-F1
#
_entry.id   AF-A0A936KHL9-F1
#
_cell.length_a   1.000
_cell.length_b   1.000
_cell.length_c   1.000
_cell.angle_alpha   90.00
_cell.angle_beta   90.00
_cell.angle_gamma   90.00
#
_symmetry.space_group_name_H-M   'P 1'
#
loop_
_entity.id
_entity.type
_entity.pdbx_description
1 polymer ?
#
loop_
_entity_poly.entity_id
_entity_poly.type
_entity_poly.pdbx_seq_one_letter_code
_entity_poly.pdbx_strand_id
1 'polypeptide(L)'
;MAAQVADMFAQTTASITTFGMTPEELYAYYAADFNSAAQELATTTDPARVNVLSARLNDDINAAWAALPNEQKLAMRPAFLQWITQSGELSAGAFGRAGEAVAGLTVDPFAAANAALDGAAAKFSAAANTQATAADINMAASQNNLQASNNNLAASRTPVTVQLISNFAEVGG
;
A
#
# COMPACT_ATOMS: atom_id res chain seq x y z
N MET A 1 21.94 10.82 -3.52
CA MET A 1 23.12 11.04 -4.39
C MET A 1 22.74 11.56 -5.78
N ALA A 2 21.76 10.98 -6.50
CA ALA A 2 21.37 11.49 -7.83
C ALA A 2 20.88 12.95 -7.83
N ALA A 3 20.10 13.37 -6.83
CA ALA A 3 19.63 14.75 -6.70
C ALA A 3 20.77 15.78 -6.52
N GLN A 4 21.78 15.47 -5.68
CA GLN A 4 22.93 16.35 -5.46
C GLN A 4 23.80 16.55 -6.70
N VAL A 5 23.92 15.53 -7.55
CA VAL A 5 24.67 15.62 -8.80
C VAL A 5 23.91 16.47 -9.82
N ALA A 6 22.59 16.30 -9.92
CA ALA A 6 21.74 17.12 -10.79
C ALA A 6 21.78 18.61 -10.40
N ASP A 7 21.74 18.92 -9.10
CA ASP A 7 21.85 20.30 -8.60
C ASP A 7 23.21 20.93 -8.93
N MET A 8 24.30 20.16 -8.84
CA MET A 8 25.65 20.64 -9.16
C MET A 8 25.78 21.08 -10.63
N PHE A 9 25.22 20.31 -11.57
CA PHE A 9 25.23 20.64 -12.98
C PHE A 9 24.25 21.77 -13.33
N ALA A 10 23.12 21.88 -12.61
CA ALA A 10 22.20 23.00 -12.76
C ALA A 10 22.86 24.33 -12.37
N GLN A 11 23.55 24.37 -11.23
CA GLN A 11 24.30 25.56 -10.78
C GLN A 11 25.42 25.93 -11.76
N THR A 12 26.15 24.94 -12.27
CA THR A 12 27.21 25.17 -13.28
C THR A 12 26.63 25.73 -14.58
N THR A 13 25.51 25.17 -15.04
CA THR A 13 24.82 25.63 -16.26
C THR A 13 24.29 27.05 -16.09
N ALA A 14 23.68 27.35 -14.93
CA ALA A 14 23.21 28.69 -14.61
C ALA A 14 24.39 29.69 -14.59
N SER A 15 25.52 29.35 -13.96
CA SER A 15 26.69 30.22 -13.91
C SER A 15 27.29 30.50 -15.29
N ILE A 16 27.26 29.53 -16.21
CA ILE A 16 27.74 29.71 -17.59
C ILE A 16 26.73 30.56 -18.39
N THR A 17 25.44 30.27 -18.24
CA THR A 17 24.36 30.94 -18.99
C THR A 17 24.24 32.41 -18.59
N THR A 18 24.43 32.72 -17.31
CA THR A 18 24.32 34.07 -16.75
C THR A 18 25.58 34.91 -16.94
N PHE A 19 26.67 34.33 -17.46
CA PHE A 19 27.92 35.04 -17.65
C PHE A 19 27.76 36.19 -18.68
N GLY A 20 28.05 37.42 -18.23
CA GLY A 20 28.00 38.61 -19.09
C GLY A 20 26.61 39.23 -19.27
N MET A 21 25.56 38.68 -18.64
CA MET A 21 24.22 39.27 -18.66
C MET A 21 24.18 40.59 -17.88
N THR A 22 23.36 41.54 -18.34
CA THR A 22 23.06 42.76 -17.59
C THR A 22 22.19 42.45 -16.35
N PRO A 23 22.09 43.35 -15.36
CA PRO A 23 21.18 43.17 -14.23
C PRO A 23 19.73 42.91 -14.64
N GLU A 24 19.24 43.58 -15.69
CA GLU A 24 17.88 43.37 -16.22
C GLU A 24 17.72 42.00 -16.87
N GLU A 25 18.74 41.53 -17.60
CA GLU A 25 18.75 40.18 -18.21
C GLU A 25 18.82 39.09 -17.14
N LEU A 26 19.63 39.28 -16.10
CA LEU A 26 19.70 38.38 -14.94
C LEU A 26 18.36 38.31 -14.22
N TYR A 27 17.74 39.46 -13.98
CA TYR A 27 16.41 39.49 -13.39
C TYR A 27 15.39 38.73 -14.23
N ALA A 28 15.34 38.97 -15.54
CA ALA A 28 14.42 38.28 -16.44
C ALA A 28 14.66 36.76 -16.49
N TYR A 29 15.93 36.35 -16.48
CA TYR A 29 16.34 34.95 -16.45
C TYR A 29 15.82 34.25 -15.18
N TYR A 30 16.13 34.77 -14.00
CA TYR A 30 15.68 34.17 -12.75
C TYR A 30 14.17 34.30 -12.53
N ALA A 31 13.52 35.35 -13.04
CA ALA A 31 12.06 35.47 -13.04
C ALA A 31 11.40 34.35 -13.87
N ALA A 32 11.97 34.02 -15.02
CA ALA A 32 11.48 32.93 -15.86
C ALA A 32 11.68 31.57 -15.18
N ASP A 33 12.84 31.35 -14.58
CA ASP A 33 13.15 30.11 -13.86
C ASP A 33 12.25 29.92 -12.64
N PHE A 34 12.06 30.99 -11.86
CA PHE A 34 11.11 31.05 -10.75
C PHE A 34 9.70 30.66 -11.20
N ASN A 35 9.19 31.27 -12.27
CA ASN A 35 7.85 30.98 -12.77
C ASN A 35 7.72 29.52 -13.25
N SER A 36 8.76 28.97 -13.88
CA SER A 36 8.78 27.56 -14.31
C SER A 36 8.73 26.62 -13.11
N ALA A 37 9.58 26.84 -12.10
CA ALA A 37 9.61 26.04 -10.87
C ALA A 37 8.29 26.17 -10.09
N ALA A 38 7.68 27.36 -10.05
CA ALA A 38 6.41 27.61 -9.39
C ALA A 38 5.25 26.86 -10.05
N GLN A 39 5.21 26.81 -11.39
CA GLN A 39 4.22 26.04 -12.14
C GLN A 39 4.35 24.53 -11.90
N GLU A 40 5.58 24.02 -11.85
CA GLU A 40 5.82 22.61 -11.53
C GLU A 40 5.40 22.30 -10.08
N LEU A 41 5.77 23.17 -9.14
CA LEU A 41 5.42 23.04 -7.72
C LEU A 41 3.89 23.06 -7.49
N ALA A 42 3.16 23.82 -8.31
CA ALA A 42 1.70 23.90 -8.23
C ALA A 42 0.99 22.57 -8.57
N THR A 43 1.66 21.66 -9.28
CA THR A 43 1.05 20.39 -9.75
C THR A 43 1.69 19.13 -9.17
N THR A 44 2.92 19.23 -8.65
CA THR A 44 3.61 18.07 -8.08
C THR A 44 2.96 17.57 -6.78
N THR A 45 3.04 16.25 -6.57
CA THR A 45 2.58 15.55 -5.36
C THR A 45 3.68 14.70 -4.73
N ASP A 46 4.90 14.71 -5.27
CA ASP A 46 6.06 14.01 -4.70
C ASP A 46 6.75 14.92 -3.67
N PRO A 47 6.77 14.55 -2.36
CA PRO A 47 7.43 15.33 -1.32
C PRO A 47 8.92 15.61 -1.59
N ALA A 48 9.64 14.69 -2.23
CA ALA A 48 11.05 14.89 -2.55
C ALA A 48 11.20 15.97 -3.63
N ARG A 49 10.32 15.95 -4.63
CA ARG A 49 10.29 16.96 -5.69
C ARG A 49 9.83 18.32 -5.19
N VAL A 50 8.85 18.37 -4.27
CA VAL A 50 8.45 19.61 -3.58
C VAL A 50 9.65 20.27 -2.91
N ASN A 51 10.43 19.52 -2.12
CA ASN A 51 11.63 20.07 -1.46
C ASN A 51 12.66 20.64 -2.44
N VAL A 52 12.94 19.94 -3.53
CA VAL A 52 13.89 20.40 -4.57
C VAL A 52 13.41 21.69 -5.23
N LEU A 53 12.12 21.75 -5.60
CA LEU A 53 11.55 22.93 -6.26
C LEU A 53 11.46 24.13 -5.31
N SER A 54 11.11 23.91 -4.03
CA SER A 54 11.10 24.97 -3.01
C SER A 54 12.50 25.54 -2.77
N ALA A 55 13.54 24.70 -2.73
CA ALA A 55 14.92 25.15 -2.62
C ALA A 55 15.33 25.98 -3.84
N ARG A 56 15.01 25.50 -5.05
CA ARG A 56 15.29 26.22 -6.30
C ARG A 56 14.62 27.60 -6.36
N LEU A 57 13.33 27.70 -6.00
CA LEU A 57 12.63 28.98 -5.94
C LEU A 57 13.32 29.99 -5.02
N ASN A 58 13.77 29.53 -3.86
CA ASN A 58 14.51 30.37 -2.92
C ASN A 58 15.89 30.78 -3.47
N ASP A 59 16.59 29.87 -4.14
CA ASP A 59 17.87 30.17 -4.76
C ASP A 59 17.73 31.17 -5.91
N ASP A 60 16.70 31.05 -6.75
CA ASP A 60 16.39 32.00 -7.83
C ASP A 60 16.05 33.39 -7.31
N ILE A 61 15.23 33.47 -6.25
CA ILE A 61 14.94 34.74 -5.54
C ILE A 61 16.24 35.37 -5.05
N ASN A 62 17.10 34.60 -4.39
CA ASN A 62 18.34 35.13 -3.82
C ASN A 62 19.34 35.56 -4.90
N ALA A 63 19.47 34.79 -5.98
CA ALA A 63 20.36 35.10 -7.08
C ALA A 63 19.88 36.33 -7.87
N ALA A 64 18.58 36.43 -8.13
CA ALA A 64 17.97 37.61 -8.75
C ALA A 64 18.12 38.84 -7.87
N TRP A 65 17.91 38.72 -6.56
CA TRP A 65 18.12 39.82 -5.63
C TRP A 65 19.59 40.24 -5.62
N ALA A 66 20.54 39.29 -5.52
CA ALA A 66 21.96 39.58 -5.47
C ALA A 66 22.47 40.31 -6.73
N ALA A 67 21.95 39.96 -7.91
CA ALA A 67 22.31 40.54 -9.20
C ALA A 67 21.94 42.03 -9.34
N LEU A 68 20.96 42.52 -8.58
CA LEU A 68 20.48 43.90 -8.71
C LEU A 68 21.39 44.92 -7.99
N PRO A 69 21.65 46.09 -8.60
CA PRO A 69 22.19 47.26 -7.91
C PRO A 69 21.29 47.72 -6.75
N ASN A 70 21.87 48.39 -5.74
CA ASN A 70 21.13 48.83 -4.55
C ASN A 70 19.92 49.73 -4.86
N GLU A 71 20.04 50.59 -5.85
CA GLU A 71 18.96 51.47 -6.30
C GLU A 71 17.78 50.67 -6.87
N GLN A 72 18.07 49.64 -7.69
CA GLN A 72 17.05 48.74 -8.24
C GLN A 72 16.47 47.82 -7.17
N LYS A 73 17.28 47.31 -6.23
CA LYS A 73 16.81 46.54 -5.06
C LYS A 73 15.73 47.29 -4.29
N LEU A 74 15.90 48.60 -4.08
CA LEU A 74 14.93 49.41 -3.36
C LEU A 74 13.57 49.45 -4.08
N ALA A 75 13.60 49.62 -5.40
CA ALA A 75 12.41 49.65 -6.25
C ALA A 75 11.74 48.27 -6.36
N MET A 76 12.53 47.20 -6.41
CA MET A 76 12.04 45.83 -6.61
C MET A 76 11.72 45.09 -5.33
N ARG A 77 12.11 45.62 -4.16
CA ARG A 77 11.86 45.01 -2.84
C ARG A 77 10.43 44.49 -2.66
N PRO A 78 9.36 45.23 -3.03
CA PRO A 78 7.99 44.73 -2.89
C PRO A 78 7.72 43.48 -3.72
N ALA A 79 8.24 43.41 -4.95
CA ALA A 79 8.05 42.26 -5.84
C ALA A 79 8.77 41.00 -5.31
N PHE A 80 9.99 41.15 -4.80
CA PHE A 80 10.74 40.05 -4.18
C PHE A 80 10.06 39.52 -2.92
N LEU A 81 9.52 40.40 -2.08
CA LEU A 81 8.73 39.98 -0.92
C LEU A 81 7.48 39.21 -1.34
N GLN A 82 6.83 39.62 -2.43
CA GLN A 82 5.70 38.88 -3.00
C GLN A 82 6.12 37.48 -3.48
N TRP A 83 7.27 37.36 -4.15
CA TRP A 83 7.78 36.06 -4.61
C TRP A 83 8.10 35.12 -3.44
N ILE A 84 8.67 35.64 -2.35
CA ILE A 84 8.91 34.86 -1.12
C ILE A 84 7.59 34.33 -0.55
N THR A 85 6.58 35.21 -0.40
CA THR A 85 5.26 34.82 0.10
C THR A 85 4.61 33.77 -0.80
N GLN A 86 4.60 34.00 -2.12
CA GLN A 86 4.04 33.07 -3.09
C GLN A 86 4.74 31.70 -3.05
N SER A 87 6.07 31.68 -2.92
CA SER A 87 6.84 30.43 -2.80
C SER A 87 6.47 29.66 -1.54
N GLY A 88 6.30 30.36 -0.42
CA GLY A 88 5.86 29.78 0.84
C GLY A 88 4.48 29.14 0.73
N GLU A 89 3.51 29.86 0.15
CA GLU A 89 2.14 29.37 -0.06
C GLU A 89 2.09 28.18 -1.01
N LEU A 90 2.81 28.24 -2.14
CA LEU A 90 2.88 27.13 -3.10
C LEU A 90 3.52 25.88 -2.48
N SER A 91 4.61 26.05 -1.73
CA SER A 91 5.29 24.94 -1.05
C SER A 91 4.39 24.29 -0.01
N ALA A 92 3.73 25.09 0.84
CA ALA A 92 2.78 24.59 1.82
C ALA A 92 1.60 23.84 1.17
N GLY A 93 1.03 24.41 0.10
CA GLY A 93 -0.04 23.77 -0.67
C GLY A 93 0.40 22.45 -1.32
N ALA A 94 1.63 22.40 -1.86
CA ALA A 94 2.16 21.19 -2.46
C ALA A 94 2.45 20.09 -1.43
N PHE A 95 2.99 20.43 -0.25
CA PHE A 95 3.12 19.48 0.85
C PHE A 95 1.78 18.97 1.36
N GLY A 96 0.75 19.82 1.41
CA GLY A 96 -0.63 19.41 1.72
C GLY A 96 -1.14 18.35 0.75
N ARG A 97 -1.07 18.62 -0.57
CA ARG A 97 -1.46 17.66 -1.61
C ARG A 97 -0.66 16.37 -1.57
N ALA A 98 0.65 16.47 -1.35
CA ALA A 98 1.51 15.30 -1.21
C ALA A 98 1.09 14.44 -0.01
N GLY A 99 0.75 15.06 1.12
CA GLY A 99 0.21 14.38 2.29
C GLY A 99 -1.13 13.69 2.02
N GLU A 100 -2.05 14.34 1.32
CA GLU A 100 -3.33 13.76 0.89
C GLU A 100 -3.14 12.56 -0.05
N ALA A 101 -2.23 12.68 -1.02
CA ALA A 101 -1.91 11.59 -1.95
C ALA A 101 -1.34 10.36 -1.22
N VAL A 102 -0.43 10.56 -0.26
CA VAL A 102 0.12 9.48 0.57
C VAL A 102 -0.95 8.85 1.47
N ALA A 103 -1.84 9.66 2.07
CA ALA A 103 -2.94 9.15 2.88
C ALA A 103 -3.91 8.29 2.04
N GLY A 104 -4.27 8.75 0.83
CA GLY A 104 -5.10 7.97 -0.09
C GLY A 104 -4.46 6.63 -0.49
N LEU A 105 -3.15 6.62 -0.76
CA LEU A 105 -2.40 5.41 -1.11
C LEU A 105 -2.23 4.41 0.03
N THR A 106 -2.38 4.84 1.30
CA THR A 106 -2.28 3.93 2.46
C THR A 106 -3.62 3.36 2.88
N VAL A 107 -4.70 4.15 2.79
CA VAL A 107 -6.06 3.68 3.14
C VAL A 107 -6.51 2.52 2.24
N ASP A 108 -6.24 2.60 0.94
CA ASP A 108 -6.69 1.61 -0.05
C ASP A 108 -6.09 0.19 0.15
N PRO A 109 -4.75 0.01 0.29
CA PRO A 109 -4.16 -1.31 0.51
C PRO A 109 -4.47 -1.90 1.89
N PHE A 110 -4.61 -1.09 2.95
CA PHE A 110 -5.01 -1.62 4.26
C PHE A 110 -6.47 -2.06 4.28
N ALA A 111 -7.36 -1.32 3.62
CA ALA A 111 -8.76 -1.72 3.46
C ALA A 111 -8.86 -3.03 2.64
N ALA A 112 -8.13 -3.14 1.53
CA ALA A 112 -8.07 -4.36 0.73
C ALA A 112 -7.48 -5.55 1.51
N ALA A 113 -6.43 -5.32 2.30
CA ALA A 113 -5.82 -6.34 3.15
C ALA A 113 -6.79 -6.81 4.26
N ASN A 114 -7.50 -5.89 4.91
CA ASN A 114 -8.50 -6.23 5.92
C ASN A 114 -9.65 -7.04 5.31
N ALA A 115 -10.17 -6.64 4.13
CA ALA A 115 -11.20 -7.41 3.43
C ALA A 115 -10.71 -8.81 3.04
N ALA A 116 -9.45 -8.96 2.63
CA ALA A 116 -8.84 -10.25 2.34
C ALA A 116 -8.69 -11.12 3.61
N LEU A 117 -8.30 -10.52 4.74
CA LEU A 117 -8.20 -11.19 6.04
C LEU A 117 -9.56 -11.65 6.55
N ASP A 118 -10.60 -10.81 6.44
CA ASP A 118 -11.98 -11.18 6.80
C ASP A 118 -12.50 -12.33 5.91
N GLY A 119 -12.23 -12.26 4.60
CA GLY A 119 -12.55 -13.32 3.66
C GLY A 119 -11.81 -14.64 3.97
N ALA A 120 -10.55 -14.55 4.42
CA ALA A 120 -9.78 -15.71 4.87
C ALA A 120 -10.33 -16.28 6.18
N ALA A 121 -10.67 -15.44 7.16
CA ALA A 121 -11.26 -15.85 8.43
C ALA A 121 -12.59 -16.60 8.23
N ALA A 122 -13.45 -16.11 7.34
CA ALA A 122 -14.69 -16.78 6.99
C ALA A 122 -14.45 -18.18 6.38
N LYS A 123 -13.46 -18.32 5.49
CA LYS A 123 -13.08 -19.61 4.91
C LYS A 123 -12.52 -20.58 5.94
N PHE A 124 -11.70 -20.11 6.89
CA PHE A 124 -11.19 -20.95 7.97
C PHE A 124 -12.31 -21.43 8.89
N SER A 125 -13.26 -20.58 9.25
CA SER A 125 -14.44 -20.96 10.03
C SER A 125 -15.29 -22.01 9.31
N ALA A 126 -15.55 -21.83 8.01
CA ALA A 126 -16.28 -22.81 7.21
C ALA A 126 -15.54 -24.16 7.12
N ALA A 127 -14.21 -24.14 6.95
CA ALA A 127 -13.39 -25.35 6.94
C ALA A 127 -13.42 -26.07 8.30
N ALA A 128 -13.33 -25.34 9.40
CA ALA A 128 -13.43 -25.89 10.75
C ALA A 128 -14.80 -26.57 10.99
N ASN A 129 -15.89 -25.93 10.59
CA ASN A 129 -17.25 -26.51 10.69
C ASN A 129 -17.40 -27.77 9.83
N THR A 130 -16.80 -27.77 8.63
CA THR A 130 -16.77 -28.95 7.76
C THR A 130 -16.02 -30.10 8.42
N GLN A 131 -14.85 -29.82 9.03
CA GLN A 131 -14.07 -30.83 9.74
C GLN A 131 -14.81 -31.37 10.98
N ALA A 132 -15.47 -30.51 11.74
CA ALA A 132 -16.29 -30.93 12.88
C ALA A 132 -17.44 -31.85 12.43
N THR A 133 -18.16 -31.48 11.38
CA THR A 133 -19.23 -32.30 10.80
C THR A 133 -18.70 -33.65 10.31
N ALA A 134 -17.54 -33.67 9.64
CA ALA A 134 -16.92 -34.90 9.18
C ALA A 134 -16.50 -35.80 10.36
N ALA A 135 -15.99 -35.21 11.45
CA ALA A 135 -15.63 -35.95 12.66
C ALA A 135 -16.88 -36.57 13.32
N ASP A 136 -17.99 -35.83 13.41
CA ASP A 136 -19.26 -36.34 13.95
C ASP A 136 -19.81 -37.50 13.11
N ILE A 137 -19.76 -37.39 11.78
CA ILE A 137 -20.16 -38.47 10.86
C ILE A 137 -19.30 -39.72 11.09
N ASN A 138 -17.98 -39.57 11.20
CA ASN A 138 -17.07 -40.69 11.43
C ASN A 138 -17.29 -41.34 12.79
N MET A 139 -17.60 -40.56 13.82
CA MET A 139 -17.93 -41.07 15.15
C MET A 139 -19.24 -41.87 15.12
N ALA A 140 -20.28 -41.35 14.48
CA ALA A 140 -21.55 -42.06 14.32
C ALA A 140 -21.40 -43.37 13.52
N ALA A 141 -20.63 -43.34 12.43
CA ALA A 141 -20.31 -44.54 11.66
C ALA A 141 -19.55 -45.59 12.51
N SER A 142 -18.61 -45.15 13.35
CA SER A 142 -17.86 -46.04 14.25
C SER A 142 -18.77 -46.69 15.29
N GLN A 143 -19.71 -45.94 15.86
CA GLN A 143 -20.70 -46.48 16.82
C GLN A 143 -21.61 -47.51 16.14
N ASN A 144 -22.10 -47.22 14.94
CA ASN A 144 -22.91 -48.15 14.16
C ASN A 144 -22.15 -49.45 13.85
N ASN A 145 -20.87 -49.35 13.46
CA ASN A 145 -20.02 -50.51 13.20
C ASN A 145 -19.78 -51.35 14.47
N LEU A 146 -19.54 -50.72 15.61
CA LEU A 146 -19.43 -51.41 16.90
C LEU A 146 -20.73 -52.13 17.28
N GLN A 147 -21.89 -51.48 17.11
CA GLN A 147 -23.18 -52.08 17.37
C GLN A 147 -23.44 -53.29 16.45
N ALA A 148 -23.15 -53.16 15.15
CA ALA A 148 -23.27 -54.27 14.20
C ALA A 148 -22.35 -55.43 14.57
N SER A 149 -21.11 -55.15 14.97
CA SER A 149 -20.16 -56.17 15.45
C SER A 149 -20.69 -56.90 16.68
N ASN A 150 -21.24 -56.17 17.65
CA ASN A 150 -21.82 -56.76 18.86
C ASN A 150 -23.03 -57.65 18.54
N ASN A 151 -23.91 -57.22 17.63
CA ASN A 151 -25.06 -58.01 17.17
C ASN A 151 -24.61 -59.31 16.48
N ASN A 152 -23.59 -59.26 15.63
CA ASN A 152 -23.05 -60.45 14.96
C ASN A 152 -22.43 -61.44 15.95
N LEU A 153 -21.72 -60.94 16.97
CA LEU A 153 -21.17 -61.79 18.04
C LEU A 153 -22.28 -62.45 18.86
N ALA A 154 -23.34 -61.70 19.20
CA ALA A 154 -24.49 -62.25 19.91
C ALA A 154 -25.18 -63.35 19.09
N ALA A 155 -25.39 -63.13 17.78
CA ALA A 155 -25.98 -64.11 16.88
C ALA A 155 -25.15 -65.41 16.82
N SER A 156 -23.82 -65.33 16.75
CA SER A 156 -22.93 -66.50 16.73
C SER A 156 -22.95 -67.34 18.01
N ARG A 157 -23.38 -66.76 19.14
CA ARG A 157 -23.46 -67.44 20.44
C ARG A 157 -24.80 -68.12 20.67
N THR A 158 -25.76 -67.99 19.76
CA THR A 158 -27.06 -68.64 19.86
C THR A 158 -26.92 -70.13 19.51
N PRO A 159 -27.20 -71.06 20.44
CA PRO A 159 -27.05 -72.49 20.17
C PRO A 159 -27.96 -72.91 19.02
N VAL A 160 -27.40 -73.53 17.98
CA VAL A 160 -28.19 -74.17 16.93
C VAL A 160 -28.69 -75.51 17.49
N THR A 161 -29.97 -75.59 17.82
CA THR A 161 -30.59 -76.86 18.21
C THR A 161 -30.77 -77.70 16.96
N VAL A 162 -29.85 -78.63 16.72
CA VAL A 162 -29.99 -79.62 15.64
C VAL A 162 -31.02 -80.66 16.11
N GLN A 163 -32.24 -80.55 15.59
CA GLN A 163 -33.26 -81.57 15.80
C GLN A 163 -32.94 -82.77 14.89
N LEU A 164 -32.22 -83.75 15.43
CA LEU A 164 -31.98 -85.02 14.75
C LEU A 164 -33.31 -85.77 14.65
N ILE A 165 -33.90 -85.79 13.46
CA ILE A 165 -35.03 -86.67 13.15
C ILE A 165 -34.47 -88.06 12.93
N SER A 166 -34.46 -88.88 13.97
CA SER A 166 -34.04 -90.27 13.87
C SER A 166 -35.18 -91.12 13.29
N ASN A 167 -35.12 -91.41 11.99
CA ASN A 167 -35.92 -92.49 11.38
C ASN A 167 -35.31 -93.84 11.79
N PHE A 168 -35.59 -94.32 13.00
CA PHE A 168 -35.35 -95.71 13.34
C PHE A 168 -36.51 -96.55 12.81
N ALA A 169 -36.34 -97.13 11.62
CA ALA A 169 -37.12 -98.29 11.23
C ALA A 169 -36.56 -99.49 11.99
N GLU A 170 -37.34 -100.00 12.93
CA GLU A 170 -37.07 -101.26 13.64
C GLU A 170 -37.08 -102.40 12.60
N VAL A 171 -35.93 -103.01 12.34
CA VAL A 171 -35.82 -104.19 11.49
C VAL A 171 -35.48 -105.38 12.38
N GLY A 172 -36.47 -106.24 12.62
CA GLY A 172 -36.22 -107.64 12.97
C GLY A 172 -37.11 -108.20 14.08
N GLY A 173 -37.77 -109.32 13.78
CA GLY A 173 -38.43 -110.20 14.74
C GLY A 173 -39.50 -111.08 14.12
#